data_AF-A0A952DZK9-F1
#
_entry.id   AF-A0A952DZK9-F1
#
_cell.length_a   1.000
_cell.length_b   1.000
_cell.length_c   1.000
_cell.angle_alpha   90.00
_cell.angle_beta   90.00
_cell.angle_gamma   90.00
#
_symmetry.space_group_name_H-M   'P 1'
#
loop_
_entity.id
_entity.type
_entity.pdbx_description
1 polymer ?
#
loop_
_entity_poly.entity_id
_entity_poly.type
_entity_poly.pdbx_seq_one_letter_code
_entity_poly.pdbx_strand_id
1 'polypeptide(L)'
;MKRRDNNMKTRPSTIVLCMLAILLLTAPVLCADETVPFGQTWDIDYPVTGILWIDGTANLLTGASVTESIYVQDGGTLNMYSGSVGQGWFVSVATNNVGVTVYGTNFGGDGDFSVPGQVSFSGGSGTLTGSYEDGSAIDLWFLSSTPIYLETPGTNVEQVEIDIKPGSYPNSINLKSNGVVPVAVLTTGDFDAAIVDPTTVAFAGALPLRWTLEDVDDDGDEDMVFHFKTQELNLDENSTEAELTGQTYGGVDISGTDDVRIVPPKNKKK
;
A
#
# COMPACT_ATOMS: atom_id res chain seq x y z
N MET A 1 42.27 -67.31 -16.01
CA MET A 1 42.43 -65.94 -15.46
C MET A 1 41.55 -65.00 -16.28
N LYS A 2 40.39 -64.61 -15.75
CA LYS A 2 39.46 -63.66 -16.40
C LYS A 2 38.90 -62.76 -15.29
N ARG A 3 39.43 -61.54 -15.17
CA ARG A 3 38.92 -60.51 -14.23
C ARG A 3 37.52 -60.10 -14.71
N ARG A 4 36.53 -60.12 -13.80
CA ARG A 4 35.23 -59.49 -14.00
C ARG A 4 35.29 -58.14 -13.29
N ASP A 5 35.27 -57.06 -14.06
CA ASP A 5 35.10 -55.72 -13.53
C ASP A 5 33.60 -55.51 -13.23
N ASN A 6 33.25 -55.43 -11.94
CA ASN A 6 31.91 -55.01 -11.52
C ASN A 6 31.89 -53.48 -11.46
N ASN A 7 31.47 -52.86 -12.56
CA ASN A 7 31.17 -51.44 -12.63
C ASN A 7 29.80 -51.20 -11.98
N MET A 8 29.80 -50.87 -10.69
CA MET A 8 28.59 -50.58 -9.92
C MET A 8 28.04 -49.21 -10.34
N LYS A 9 27.17 -49.19 -11.36
CA LYS A 9 26.38 -48.01 -11.72
C LYS A 9 25.35 -47.75 -10.62
N THR A 10 25.66 -46.86 -9.70
CA THR A 10 24.67 -46.32 -8.75
C THR A 10 23.63 -45.52 -9.54
N ARG A 11 22.37 -45.97 -9.51
CA ARG A 11 21.24 -45.23 -10.08
C ARG A 11 21.03 -43.95 -9.26
N PRO A 12 20.88 -42.77 -9.89
CA PRO A 12 20.72 -41.49 -9.18
C PRO A 12 19.50 -41.47 -8.25
N SER A 13 18.51 -42.35 -8.47
CA SER A 13 17.31 -42.46 -7.63
C SER A 13 17.57 -43.01 -6.22
N THR A 14 18.64 -43.78 -5.99
CA THR A 14 18.90 -44.37 -4.66
C THR A 14 19.64 -43.40 -3.74
N ILE A 15 20.43 -42.47 -4.29
CA ILE A 15 21.12 -41.42 -3.52
C ILE A 15 20.12 -40.34 -3.08
N VAL A 16 19.16 -39.98 -3.96
CA VAL A 16 18.07 -39.04 -3.63
C VAL A 16 17.14 -39.62 -2.56
N LEU A 17 16.84 -40.92 -2.60
CA LEU A 17 16.01 -41.57 -1.57
C LEU A 17 16.73 -41.65 -0.21
N CYS A 18 18.06 -41.81 -0.19
CA CYS A 18 18.84 -41.76 1.05
C CYS A 18 18.98 -40.35 1.62
N MET A 19 19.03 -39.30 0.79
CA MET A 19 19.01 -37.92 1.29
C MET A 19 17.64 -37.53 1.87
N LEU A 20 16.53 -38.06 1.35
CA LEU A 20 15.21 -37.89 1.96
C LEU A 20 15.03 -38.68 3.26
N ALA A 21 15.66 -39.86 3.38
CA ALA A 21 15.53 -40.72 4.57
C ALA A 21 16.49 -40.34 5.72
N ILE A 22 17.65 -39.74 5.42
CA ILE A 22 18.58 -39.24 6.45
C ILE A 22 18.04 -37.92 7.06
N LEU A 23 17.25 -37.12 6.32
CA LEU A 23 16.55 -35.97 6.87
C LEU A 23 15.46 -36.34 7.90
N LEU A 24 14.99 -37.59 7.91
CA LEU A 24 13.92 -38.07 8.80
C LEU A 24 14.41 -38.74 10.09
N LEU A 25 15.74 -38.89 10.28
CA LEU A 25 16.30 -39.55 11.47
C LEU A 25 17.25 -38.68 12.30
N THR A 26 17.56 -37.47 11.85
CA THR A 26 18.17 -36.41 12.66
C THR A 26 17.60 -35.04 12.32
N ALA A 27 16.32 -34.94 11.93
CA ALA A 27 15.68 -33.64 11.77
C ALA A 27 15.97 -32.83 13.04
N PRO A 28 16.77 -31.74 13.00
CA PRO A 28 16.48 -30.69 13.94
C PRO A 28 15.00 -30.43 13.70
N VAL A 29 14.18 -30.68 14.73
CA VAL A 29 12.81 -30.15 14.73
C VAL A 29 13.00 -28.70 14.32
N LEU A 30 12.39 -28.28 13.21
CA LEU A 30 12.43 -26.91 12.76
C LEU A 30 11.74 -26.11 13.87
N CYS A 31 12.47 -25.74 14.91
CA CYS A 31 11.97 -24.95 16.01
C CYS A 31 12.11 -23.52 15.55
N ALA A 32 11.01 -22.78 15.65
CA ALA A 32 11.08 -21.34 15.54
C ALA A 32 12.07 -20.83 16.59
N ASP A 33 12.98 -19.95 16.19
CA ASP A 33 13.84 -19.23 17.12
C ASP A 33 13.02 -18.20 17.89
N GLU A 34 11.98 -17.67 17.25
CA GLU A 34 11.02 -16.76 17.85
C GLU A 34 9.60 -17.05 17.37
N THR A 35 8.62 -16.93 18.26
CA THR A 35 7.20 -17.18 17.95
C THR A 35 6.35 -16.09 18.56
N VAL A 36 5.59 -15.38 17.71
CA VAL A 36 4.55 -14.44 18.13
C VAL A 36 3.29 -15.25 18.45
N PRO A 37 2.91 -15.38 19.74
CA PRO A 37 1.84 -16.29 20.13
C PRO A 37 0.45 -15.78 19.71
N PHE A 38 -0.48 -16.71 19.51
CA PHE A 38 -1.89 -16.38 19.24
C PHE A 38 -2.46 -15.36 20.23
N GLY A 39 -3.15 -14.35 19.70
CA GLY A 39 -3.78 -13.28 20.47
C GLY A 39 -2.82 -12.22 21.02
N GLN A 40 -1.52 -12.30 20.70
CA GLN A 40 -0.55 -11.25 21.00
C GLN A 40 -0.20 -10.43 19.76
N THR A 41 0.13 -9.17 19.98
CA THR A 41 0.68 -8.27 18.98
C THR A 41 2.09 -7.88 19.39
N TRP A 42 3.08 -8.16 18.54
CA TRP A 42 4.48 -7.82 18.78
C TRP A 42 4.97 -6.81 17.74
N ASP A 43 5.50 -5.70 18.22
CA ASP A 43 6.27 -4.75 17.42
C ASP A 43 7.73 -5.19 17.44
N ILE A 44 8.24 -5.63 16.31
CA ILE A 44 9.59 -6.16 16.16
C ILE A 44 10.42 -5.10 15.45
N ASP A 45 11.34 -4.49 16.18
CA ASP A 45 12.30 -3.48 15.70
C ASP A 45 13.76 -3.95 15.87
N TYR A 46 13.96 -5.26 16.03
CA TYR A 46 15.24 -5.90 16.29
C TYR A 46 15.53 -7.10 15.37
N PRO A 47 16.80 -7.51 15.24
CA PRO A 47 17.16 -8.71 14.50
C PRO A 47 16.64 -9.99 15.16
N VAL A 48 15.93 -10.82 14.39
CA VAL A 48 15.53 -12.18 14.76
C VAL A 48 16.53 -13.15 14.13
N THR A 49 17.30 -13.84 14.96
CA THR A 49 18.25 -14.85 14.48
C THR A 49 17.51 -16.15 14.23
N GLY A 50 17.36 -16.53 12.97
CA GLY A 50 16.73 -17.77 12.55
C GLY A 50 15.30 -17.57 12.07
N ILE A 51 14.40 -18.47 12.45
CA ILE A 51 13.03 -18.56 11.94
C ILE A 51 12.05 -17.82 12.86
N LEU A 52 11.18 -17.00 12.26
CA LEU A 52 10.07 -16.33 12.96
C LEU A 52 8.73 -17.02 12.64
N TRP A 53 8.02 -17.50 13.66
CA TRP A 53 6.64 -18.00 13.54
C TRP A 53 5.64 -16.98 14.04
N ILE A 54 4.52 -16.85 13.34
CA ILE A 54 3.49 -15.85 13.65
C ILE A 54 2.13 -16.55 13.74
N ASP A 55 1.71 -16.82 14.97
CA ASP A 55 0.36 -17.30 15.32
C ASP A 55 -0.56 -16.14 15.76
N GLY A 56 0.03 -15.02 16.20
CA GLY A 56 -0.65 -13.76 16.56
C GLY A 56 -0.47 -12.69 15.48
N THR A 57 -0.14 -11.47 15.90
CA THR A 57 0.13 -10.33 15.00
C THR A 57 1.58 -9.87 15.16
N ALA A 58 2.35 -9.87 14.08
CA ALA A 58 3.70 -9.31 14.04
C ALA A 58 3.71 -8.03 13.20
N ASN A 59 4.23 -6.94 13.77
CA ASN A 59 4.52 -5.70 13.06
C ASN A 59 6.04 -5.58 12.93
N LEU A 60 6.57 -5.74 11.71
CA LEU A 60 7.99 -5.53 11.45
C LEU A 60 8.26 -4.05 11.19
N LEU A 61 9.05 -3.46 12.06
CA LEU A 61 9.42 -2.04 12.06
C LEU A 61 10.89 -1.86 11.65
N THR A 62 11.31 -0.61 11.52
CA THR A 62 12.71 -0.28 11.21
C THR A 62 13.65 -0.91 12.25
N GLY A 63 14.64 -1.67 11.78
CA GLY A 63 15.55 -2.45 12.64
C GLY A 63 15.25 -3.95 12.66
N ALA A 64 14.05 -4.37 12.21
CA ALA A 64 13.73 -5.78 12.02
C ALA A 64 14.61 -6.42 10.93
N SER A 65 15.21 -7.56 11.25
CA SER A 65 15.84 -8.41 10.24
C SER A 65 15.72 -9.86 10.64
N VAL A 66 14.98 -10.66 9.89
CA VAL A 66 14.85 -12.09 10.12
C VAL A 66 15.89 -12.79 9.26
N THR A 67 16.86 -13.48 9.90
CA THR A 67 18.00 -14.02 9.14
C THR A 67 17.66 -15.26 8.33
N GLU A 68 16.56 -15.95 8.65
CA GLU A 68 16.01 -17.07 7.87
C GLU A 68 14.58 -16.79 7.37
N SER A 69 13.65 -17.73 7.50
CA SER A 69 12.29 -17.61 6.96
C SER A 69 11.28 -17.10 7.98
N ILE A 70 10.21 -16.49 7.48
CA ILE A 70 9.02 -16.12 8.28
C ILE A 70 7.89 -17.09 7.93
N TYR A 71 7.19 -17.60 8.93
CA TYR A 71 6.01 -18.44 8.76
C TYR A 71 4.79 -17.78 9.41
N VAL A 72 3.87 -17.30 8.59
CA VAL A 72 2.56 -16.79 9.02
C VAL A 72 1.59 -17.97 9.05
N GLN A 73 1.19 -18.38 10.25
CA GLN A 73 0.31 -19.54 10.46
C GLN A 73 -1.17 -19.17 10.25
N ASP A 74 -2.07 -20.15 10.19
CA ASP A 74 -3.51 -19.91 10.09
C ASP A 74 -3.98 -19.04 11.28
N GLY A 75 -4.67 -17.92 11.00
CA GLY A 75 -5.05 -16.93 12.02
C GLY A 75 -3.99 -15.85 12.30
N GLY A 76 -2.78 -16.00 11.77
CA GLY A 76 -1.68 -15.07 11.95
C GLY A 76 -1.79 -13.82 11.09
N THR A 77 -1.25 -12.71 11.58
CA THR A 77 -1.18 -11.43 10.86
C THR A 77 0.26 -10.93 10.81
N LEU A 78 0.73 -10.53 9.64
CA LEU A 78 2.04 -9.92 9.44
C LEU A 78 1.87 -8.57 8.75
N ASN A 79 2.32 -7.51 9.42
CA ASN A 79 2.42 -6.16 8.87
C ASN A 79 3.89 -5.81 8.71
N MET A 80 4.31 -5.46 7.49
CA MET A 80 5.71 -5.12 7.18
C MET A 80 5.81 -3.63 6.86
N TYR A 81 6.21 -2.83 7.85
CA TYR A 81 6.49 -1.39 7.70
C TYR A 81 7.94 -1.13 7.29
N SER A 82 8.83 -2.05 7.65
CA SER A 82 10.23 -2.11 7.23
C SER A 82 10.75 -3.54 7.45
N GLY A 83 12.06 -3.70 7.33
CA GLY A 83 12.79 -4.90 7.67
C GLY A 83 13.10 -5.81 6.49
N SER A 84 13.94 -6.80 6.74
CA SER A 84 14.41 -7.73 5.71
C SER A 84 14.30 -9.18 6.13
N VAL A 85 14.20 -10.05 5.13
CA VAL A 85 14.29 -11.49 5.26
C VAL A 85 15.60 -11.93 4.63
N GLY A 86 16.30 -12.87 5.25
CA GLY A 86 17.63 -13.28 4.81
C GLY A 86 17.67 -13.72 3.34
N GLN A 87 18.78 -13.45 2.65
CA GLN A 87 18.92 -13.82 1.24
C GLN A 87 18.75 -15.32 1.03
N GLY A 88 17.91 -15.70 0.06
CA GLY A 88 17.58 -17.09 -0.24
C GLY A 88 16.50 -17.70 0.66
N TRP A 89 15.96 -16.93 1.61
CA TRP A 89 14.83 -17.32 2.46
C TRP A 89 13.54 -16.65 2.01
N PHE A 90 12.43 -17.09 2.60
CA PHE A 90 11.09 -16.73 2.13
C PHE A 90 10.14 -16.39 3.28
N VAL A 91 9.04 -15.73 2.93
CA VAL A 91 7.86 -15.58 3.77
C VAL A 91 6.82 -16.61 3.32
N SER A 92 6.53 -17.59 4.18
CA SER A 92 5.48 -18.58 3.93
C SER A 92 4.20 -18.14 4.59
N VAL A 93 3.11 -18.16 3.83
CA VAL A 93 1.80 -17.67 4.27
C VAL A 93 0.80 -18.82 4.22
N ALA A 94 0.16 -19.09 5.35
CA ALA A 94 -0.91 -20.07 5.44
C ALA A 94 -2.17 -19.61 4.68
N THR A 95 -3.17 -20.48 4.55
CA THR A 95 -4.29 -20.23 3.65
C THR A 95 -5.52 -19.65 4.34
N ASN A 96 -5.69 -19.89 5.63
CA ASN A 96 -6.94 -19.60 6.32
C ASN A 96 -6.76 -18.45 7.32
N ASN A 97 -7.62 -17.43 7.17
CA ASN A 97 -7.71 -16.33 8.13
C ASN A 97 -6.35 -15.65 8.39
N VAL A 98 -5.60 -15.37 7.32
CA VAL A 98 -4.31 -14.69 7.39
C VAL A 98 -4.45 -13.25 6.90
N GLY A 99 -3.73 -12.33 7.54
CA GLY A 99 -3.55 -10.97 7.06
C GLY A 99 -2.07 -10.71 6.81
N VAL A 100 -1.66 -10.50 5.56
CA VAL A 100 -0.29 -10.08 5.25
C VAL A 100 -0.35 -8.79 4.47
N THR A 101 0.18 -7.73 5.07
CA THR A 101 0.22 -6.39 4.48
C THR A 101 1.66 -5.90 4.43
N VAL A 102 2.10 -5.47 3.24
CA VAL A 102 3.39 -4.82 3.05
C VAL A 102 3.15 -3.34 2.78
N TYR A 103 3.74 -2.50 3.62
CA TYR A 103 3.64 -1.06 3.53
C TYR A 103 4.83 -0.53 2.71
N GLY A 104 4.59 0.03 1.54
CA GLY A 104 5.63 0.64 0.73
C GLY A 104 5.12 1.39 -0.50
N THR A 105 6.05 1.75 -1.36
CA THR A 105 5.79 2.39 -2.66
C THR A 105 6.57 1.68 -3.76
N ASN A 106 6.26 2.03 -5.02
CA ASN A 106 6.95 1.51 -6.20
C ASN A 106 6.95 -0.03 -6.28
N PHE A 107 5.83 -0.64 -5.90
CA PHE A 107 5.70 -2.09 -5.89
C PHE A 107 5.87 -2.70 -7.29
N GLY A 108 6.55 -3.84 -7.33
CA GLY A 108 6.79 -4.62 -8.55
C GLY A 108 7.23 -6.04 -8.20
N GLY A 109 7.77 -6.74 -9.19
CA GLY A 109 8.21 -8.14 -9.03
C GLY A 109 7.60 -9.05 -10.08
N ASP A 110 7.50 -10.34 -9.78
CA ASP A 110 6.98 -11.37 -10.71
C ASP A 110 5.51 -11.76 -10.43
N GLY A 111 4.87 -11.12 -9.45
CA GLY A 111 3.45 -11.28 -9.13
C GLY A 111 2.49 -10.57 -10.08
N ASP A 112 1.21 -10.92 -9.97
CA ASP A 112 0.09 -10.27 -10.65
C ASP A 112 -0.47 -9.13 -9.79
N PHE A 113 -0.36 -7.90 -10.31
CA PHE A 113 -0.84 -6.65 -9.71
C PHE A 113 -2.13 -6.14 -10.38
N SER A 114 -2.87 -7.00 -11.08
CA SER A 114 -4.08 -6.61 -11.81
C SER A 114 -5.22 -6.10 -10.93
N VAL A 115 -5.19 -6.39 -9.63
CA VAL A 115 -6.13 -5.86 -8.66
C VAL A 115 -5.46 -4.79 -7.79
N PRO A 116 -6.01 -3.58 -7.70
CA PRO A 116 -5.46 -2.52 -6.85
C PRO A 116 -5.29 -2.96 -5.38
N GLY A 117 -4.19 -2.55 -4.76
CA GLY A 117 -3.92 -2.80 -3.34
C GLY A 117 -3.51 -4.24 -2.99
N GLN A 118 -3.26 -5.10 -3.97
CA GLN A 118 -2.80 -6.47 -3.70
C GLN A 118 -1.90 -7.03 -4.80
N VAL A 119 -1.13 -8.07 -4.44
CA VAL A 119 -0.38 -8.90 -5.38
C VAL A 119 -0.71 -10.38 -5.17
N SER A 120 -0.87 -11.12 -6.27
CA SER A 120 -1.08 -12.56 -6.25
C SER A 120 0.00 -13.29 -7.04
N PHE A 121 0.41 -14.49 -6.62
CA PHE A 121 1.50 -15.22 -7.26
C PHE A 121 1.00 -16.48 -7.98
N SER A 122 1.06 -16.47 -9.32
CA SER A 122 0.68 -17.63 -10.13
C SER A 122 1.64 -18.80 -9.87
N GLY A 123 1.14 -19.89 -9.30
CA GLY A 123 1.96 -21.05 -8.91
C GLY A 123 2.31 -21.10 -7.42
N GLY A 124 1.83 -20.15 -6.61
CA GLY A 124 1.94 -20.18 -5.16
C GLY A 124 3.23 -19.59 -4.60
N SER A 125 4.03 -18.89 -5.43
CA SER A 125 5.25 -18.23 -4.99
C SER A 125 5.69 -17.14 -5.96
N GLY A 126 6.37 -16.11 -5.45
CA GLY A 126 6.98 -15.06 -6.26
C GLY A 126 7.65 -13.97 -5.43
N THR A 127 8.40 -13.11 -6.10
CA THR A 127 9.11 -11.98 -5.53
C THR A 127 8.25 -10.73 -5.57
N LEU A 128 8.17 -10.05 -4.42
CA LEU A 128 7.68 -8.68 -4.28
C LEU A 128 8.88 -7.75 -4.09
N THR A 129 8.95 -6.70 -4.92
CA THR A 129 9.93 -5.62 -4.79
C THR A 129 9.25 -4.28 -4.57
N GLY A 130 9.98 -3.29 -4.06
CA GLY A 130 9.47 -1.95 -3.81
C GLY A 130 10.38 -1.15 -2.88
N SER A 131 9.82 -0.15 -2.19
CA SER A 131 10.54 0.64 -1.20
C SER A 131 9.66 0.89 0.02
N TYR A 132 10.18 0.63 1.22
CA TYR A 132 9.54 0.98 2.47
C TYR A 132 9.57 2.51 2.71
N GLU A 133 8.82 2.99 3.69
CA GLU A 133 8.78 4.43 4.04
C GLU A 133 10.16 4.97 4.45
N ASP A 134 10.94 4.17 5.16
CA ASP A 134 12.30 4.54 5.59
C ASP A 134 13.33 4.53 4.44
N GLY A 135 12.90 4.26 3.21
CA GLY A 135 13.72 4.24 2.01
C GLY A 135 14.50 2.93 1.79
N SER A 136 14.39 1.97 2.70
CA SER A 136 14.97 0.64 2.49
C SER A 136 14.21 -0.14 1.41
N ALA A 137 14.92 -1.03 0.71
CA ALA A 137 14.35 -1.78 -0.39
C ALA A 137 13.47 -2.92 0.12
N ILE A 138 12.31 -3.10 -0.51
CA ILE A 138 11.53 -4.33 -0.39
C ILE A 138 12.11 -5.30 -1.42
N ASP A 139 12.57 -6.46 -0.96
CA ASP A 139 12.99 -7.60 -1.77
C ASP A 139 12.62 -8.88 -1.02
N LEU A 140 11.38 -9.32 -1.22
CA LEU A 140 10.77 -10.40 -0.45
C LEU A 140 10.33 -11.51 -1.38
N TRP A 141 10.71 -12.75 -1.06
CA TRP A 141 10.22 -13.91 -1.76
C TRP A 141 9.11 -14.58 -0.96
N PHE A 142 7.91 -14.63 -1.52
CA PHE A 142 6.73 -15.23 -0.88
C PHE A 142 6.50 -16.65 -1.36
N LEU A 143 6.10 -17.53 -0.44
CA LEU A 143 5.39 -18.78 -0.70
C LEU A 143 3.95 -18.59 -0.21
N SER A 144 3.06 -18.17 -1.11
CA SER A 144 1.67 -17.86 -0.79
C SER A 144 0.73 -18.23 -1.92
N SER A 145 -0.40 -18.85 -1.56
CA SER A 145 -1.56 -19.03 -2.44
C SER A 145 -2.69 -18.03 -2.16
N THR A 146 -2.52 -17.18 -1.15
CA THR A 146 -3.40 -16.05 -0.84
C THR A 146 -2.75 -14.74 -1.32
N PRO A 147 -3.56 -13.73 -1.69
CA PRO A 147 -3.02 -12.41 -2.03
C PRO A 147 -2.26 -11.79 -0.85
N ILE A 148 -1.22 -11.02 -1.16
CA ILE A 148 -0.55 -10.13 -0.22
C ILE A 148 -1.12 -8.73 -0.42
N TYR A 149 -1.56 -8.08 0.65
CA TYR A 149 -2.07 -6.72 0.59
C TYR A 149 -0.92 -5.72 0.56
N LEU A 150 -1.12 -4.65 -0.18
CA LEU A 150 -0.13 -3.60 -0.42
C LEU A 150 -0.75 -2.28 -0.02
N GLU A 151 -0.12 -1.59 0.92
CA GLU A 151 -0.55 -0.28 1.40
C GLU A 151 0.60 0.72 1.25
N THR A 152 0.27 1.97 1.00
CA THR A 152 1.28 3.03 0.99
C THR A 152 1.42 3.59 2.41
N PRO A 153 2.59 3.50 3.07
CA PRO A 153 2.77 4.07 4.39
C PRO A 153 2.70 5.59 4.29
N GLY A 154 2.08 6.21 5.30
CA GLY A 154 1.81 7.64 5.31
C GLY A 154 0.48 8.05 4.66
N THR A 155 -0.21 7.19 3.89
CA THR A 155 -1.58 7.49 3.45
C THR A 155 -2.62 7.18 4.54
N ASN A 156 -2.55 7.87 5.67
CA ASN A 156 -3.78 8.28 6.34
C ASN A 156 -4.32 9.46 5.54
N VAL A 157 -4.80 9.20 4.32
CA VAL A 157 -5.46 10.22 3.52
C VAL A 157 -6.87 10.33 4.07
N GLU A 158 -7.11 11.38 4.83
CA GLU A 158 -8.44 11.69 5.34
C GLU A 158 -9.30 12.17 4.17
N GLN A 159 -10.40 11.45 3.92
CA GLN A 159 -11.35 11.81 2.88
C GLN A 159 -12.18 12.99 3.38
N VAL A 160 -12.16 14.08 2.62
CA VAL A 160 -12.88 15.31 2.95
C VAL A 160 -13.97 15.57 1.93
N GLU A 161 -15.10 16.08 2.40
CA GLU A 161 -16.16 16.55 1.50
C GLU A 161 -15.73 17.89 0.90
N ILE A 162 -15.89 18.03 -0.42
CA ILE A 162 -15.60 19.27 -1.13
C ILE A 162 -16.79 19.69 -1.99
N ASP A 163 -16.94 20.99 -2.19
CA ASP A 163 -17.91 21.57 -3.13
C ASP A 163 -17.18 22.52 -4.10
N ILE A 164 -17.20 22.19 -5.39
CA ILE A 164 -16.66 23.03 -6.45
C ILE A 164 -17.72 24.04 -6.88
N LYS A 165 -17.48 25.32 -6.62
CA LYS A 165 -18.46 26.41 -6.79
C LYS A 165 -19.67 26.27 -5.86
N PRO A 166 -19.45 26.48 -4.55
CA PRO A 166 -20.53 26.48 -3.57
C PRO A 166 -21.74 27.33 -3.99
N GLY A 167 -22.93 26.76 -3.80
CA GLY A 167 -24.21 27.36 -4.17
C GLY A 167 -24.58 27.26 -5.66
N SER A 168 -23.85 26.50 -6.48
CA SER A 168 -24.14 26.38 -7.92
C SER A 168 -23.88 25.00 -8.53
N TYR A 169 -24.94 24.23 -8.77
CA TYR A 169 -24.86 22.99 -9.58
C TYR A 169 -25.48 23.17 -10.99
N PRO A 170 -24.88 22.65 -12.07
CA PRO A 170 -23.61 21.91 -12.10
C PRO A 170 -22.39 22.84 -12.12
N ASN A 171 -21.27 22.32 -11.60
CA ASN A 171 -19.99 22.99 -11.38
C ASN A 171 -19.29 23.31 -12.71
N SER A 172 -19.80 24.33 -13.40
CA SER A 172 -19.49 24.55 -14.80
C SER A 172 -18.23 25.38 -14.98
N ILE A 173 -17.14 24.78 -15.43
CA ILE A 173 -15.85 25.47 -15.56
C ILE A 173 -15.58 25.78 -17.03
N ASN A 174 -15.36 27.07 -17.34
CA ASN A 174 -14.91 27.48 -18.65
C ASN A 174 -13.38 27.59 -18.66
N LEU A 175 -12.69 26.57 -19.17
CA LEU A 175 -11.23 26.53 -19.26
C LEU A 175 -10.63 27.61 -20.17
N LYS A 176 -11.44 28.40 -20.89
CA LYS A 176 -10.99 29.57 -21.65
C LYS A 176 -11.17 30.89 -20.90
N SER A 177 -11.76 30.86 -19.71
CA SER A 177 -12.00 32.05 -18.90
C SER A 177 -10.77 32.42 -18.08
N ASN A 178 -10.45 33.70 -18.01
CA ASN A 178 -9.42 34.23 -17.10
C ASN A 178 -9.97 34.44 -15.68
N GLY A 179 -10.94 33.61 -15.27
CA GLY A 179 -11.61 33.69 -13.98
C GLY A 179 -10.90 32.90 -12.90
N VAL A 180 -11.59 32.77 -11.78
CA VAL A 180 -11.22 31.90 -10.67
C VAL A 180 -12.32 30.88 -10.43
N VAL A 181 -11.95 29.72 -9.89
CA VAL A 181 -12.85 28.66 -9.44
C VAL A 181 -12.75 28.59 -7.92
N PRO A 182 -13.81 28.94 -7.18
CA PRO A 182 -13.89 28.67 -5.76
C PRO A 182 -14.14 27.17 -5.51
N VAL A 183 -13.49 26.60 -4.50
CA VAL A 183 -13.71 25.23 -4.02
C VAL A 183 -13.69 25.26 -2.50
N ALA A 184 -14.72 24.72 -1.86
CA ALA A 184 -14.78 24.58 -0.41
C ALA A 184 -14.35 23.18 0.01
N VAL A 185 -13.61 23.09 1.10
CA VAL A 185 -13.51 21.87 1.92
C VAL A 185 -14.49 22.07 3.07
N LEU A 186 -15.47 21.17 3.18
CA LEU A 186 -16.56 21.33 4.14
C LEU A 186 -16.14 20.86 5.53
N THR A 187 -16.56 21.60 6.55
CA THR A 187 -16.56 21.09 7.92
C THR A 187 -17.71 20.10 8.06
N THR A 188 -17.48 19.03 8.82
CA THR A 188 -18.47 17.98 9.06
C THR A 188 -18.38 17.53 10.52
N GLY A 189 -19.29 16.64 10.94
CA GLY A 189 -19.21 16.04 12.27
C GLY A 189 -17.90 15.29 12.57
N ASP A 190 -17.18 14.86 11.53
CA ASP A 190 -15.96 14.05 11.63
C ASP A 190 -14.69 14.81 11.21
N PHE A 191 -14.81 15.99 10.58
CA PHE A 191 -13.69 16.75 10.04
C PHE A 191 -13.84 18.26 10.23
N ASP A 192 -12.81 18.94 10.73
CA ASP A 192 -12.77 20.41 10.91
C ASP A 192 -11.94 21.05 9.78
N ALA A 193 -12.57 21.75 8.84
CA ALA A 193 -11.87 22.32 7.69
C ALA A 193 -10.83 23.39 8.08
N ALA A 194 -10.91 23.98 9.28
CA ALA A 194 -9.96 24.98 9.75
C ALA A 194 -8.57 24.40 10.05
N ILE A 195 -8.43 23.06 10.16
CA ILE A 195 -7.14 22.41 10.40
C ILE A 195 -6.34 22.17 9.12
N VAL A 196 -6.94 22.38 7.94
CA VAL A 196 -6.26 22.25 6.64
C VAL A 196 -5.15 23.29 6.53
N ASP A 197 -3.93 22.88 6.18
CA ASP A 197 -2.83 23.80 5.84
C ASP A 197 -3.00 24.29 4.39
N PRO A 198 -3.40 25.57 4.18
CA PRO A 198 -3.70 26.10 2.85
C PRO A 198 -2.51 26.10 1.90
N THR A 199 -1.28 26.04 2.43
CA THR A 199 -0.05 26.12 1.63
C THR A 199 0.30 24.80 0.95
N THR A 200 -0.31 23.70 1.40
CA THR A 200 -0.13 22.35 0.85
C THR A 200 -1.21 21.98 -0.16
N VAL A 201 -2.31 22.74 -0.19
CA VAL A 201 -3.49 22.43 -0.99
C VAL A 201 -3.24 22.61 -2.48
N ALA A 202 -3.72 21.65 -3.26
CA ALA A 202 -3.79 21.73 -4.71
C ALA A 202 -5.14 21.23 -5.22
N PHE A 203 -5.75 21.94 -6.16
CA PHE A 203 -6.98 21.51 -6.83
C PHE A 203 -6.74 21.35 -8.32
N ALA A 204 -6.96 20.14 -8.83
CA ALA A 204 -6.57 19.74 -10.19
C ALA A 204 -5.12 20.19 -10.52
N GLY A 205 -4.20 20.05 -9.57
CA GLY A 205 -2.79 20.45 -9.71
C GLY A 205 -2.50 21.95 -9.61
N ALA A 206 -3.49 22.82 -9.41
CA ALA A 206 -3.28 24.25 -9.21
C ALA A 206 -3.19 24.60 -7.72
N LEU A 207 -2.30 25.54 -7.37
CA LEU A 207 -2.20 26.09 -6.01
C LEU A 207 -3.25 27.20 -5.79
N PRO A 208 -3.75 27.39 -4.56
CA PRO A 208 -4.73 28.43 -4.27
C PRO A 208 -4.10 29.82 -4.36
N LEU A 209 -4.85 30.79 -4.89
CA LEU A 209 -4.47 32.21 -4.86
C LEU A 209 -4.70 32.85 -3.49
N ARG A 210 -5.78 32.42 -2.84
CA ARG A 210 -6.28 32.91 -1.56
C ARG A 210 -7.26 31.90 -0.99
N TRP A 211 -7.48 31.98 0.30
CA TRP A 211 -8.45 31.18 1.04
C TRP A 211 -9.14 32.02 2.11
N THR A 212 -10.30 31.58 2.55
CA THR A 212 -11.06 32.15 3.67
C THR A 212 -11.79 31.04 4.40
N LEU A 213 -12.13 31.28 5.67
CA LEU A 213 -13.15 30.52 6.37
C LEU A 213 -14.49 31.24 6.18
N GLU A 214 -15.51 30.51 5.77
CA GLU A 214 -16.88 31.01 5.54
C GLU A 214 -17.83 29.81 5.55
N ASP A 215 -18.99 29.96 6.19
CA ASP A 215 -20.11 29.01 6.11
C ASP A 215 -20.72 29.10 4.69
N VAL A 216 -20.45 28.11 3.83
CA VAL A 216 -20.90 28.16 2.42
C VAL A 216 -22.17 27.35 2.14
N ASP A 217 -22.61 26.51 3.06
CA ASP A 217 -23.81 25.68 2.93
C ASP A 217 -24.93 26.00 3.95
N ASP A 218 -24.73 27.03 4.77
CA ASP A 218 -25.65 27.56 5.79
C ASP A 218 -25.97 26.56 6.92
N ASP A 219 -25.04 25.66 7.27
CA ASP A 219 -25.23 24.65 8.31
C ASP A 219 -24.80 25.12 9.74
N GLY A 220 -24.05 26.23 9.79
CA GLY A 220 -23.62 26.89 11.01
C GLY A 220 -22.20 26.59 11.47
N ASP A 221 -21.41 25.82 10.71
CA ASP A 221 -19.95 25.76 10.86
C ASP A 221 -19.21 26.50 9.72
N GLU A 222 -17.90 26.74 9.88
CA GLU A 222 -17.12 27.48 8.88
C GLU A 222 -16.35 26.50 7.99
N ASP A 223 -16.46 26.68 6.67
CA ASP A 223 -15.76 25.87 5.66
C ASP A 223 -14.50 26.56 5.16
N MET A 224 -13.52 25.79 4.71
CA MET A 224 -12.31 26.34 4.11
C MET A 224 -12.49 26.53 2.61
N VAL A 225 -12.64 27.79 2.17
CA VAL A 225 -12.90 28.15 0.77
C VAL A 225 -11.64 28.64 0.07
N PHE A 226 -11.16 27.86 -0.89
CA PHE A 226 -10.01 28.17 -1.74
C PHE A 226 -10.43 28.80 -3.06
N HIS A 227 -9.55 29.63 -3.65
CA HIS A 227 -9.76 30.22 -4.98
C HIS A 227 -8.60 29.90 -5.91
N PHE A 228 -8.87 29.14 -6.98
CA PHE A 228 -7.88 28.71 -7.96
C PHE A 228 -8.02 29.47 -9.28
N LYS A 229 -6.92 29.74 -9.98
CA LYS A 229 -7.00 30.28 -11.35
C LYS A 229 -7.44 29.17 -12.29
N THR A 230 -8.46 29.45 -13.09
CA THR A 230 -8.97 28.49 -14.07
C THR A 230 -7.89 27.99 -15.04
N GLN A 231 -6.92 28.86 -15.38
CA GLN A 231 -5.86 28.54 -16.37
C GLN A 231 -4.73 27.68 -15.83
N GLU A 232 -4.67 27.48 -14.52
CA GLU A 232 -3.67 26.64 -13.86
C GLU A 232 -4.24 25.24 -13.56
N LEU A 233 -5.55 25.03 -13.74
CA LEU A 233 -6.20 23.75 -13.54
C LEU A 233 -5.79 22.76 -14.63
N ASN A 234 -5.33 21.58 -14.20
CA ASN A 234 -5.04 20.45 -15.06
C ASN A 234 -6.32 19.66 -15.38
N LEU A 235 -7.25 20.29 -16.09
CA LEU A 235 -8.49 19.70 -16.59
C LEU A 235 -8.56 19.81 -18.11
N ASP A 236 -9.27 18.90 -18.76
CA ASP A 236 -9.51 18.93 -20.21
C ASP A 236 -11.00 18.86 -20.55
N GLU A 237 -11.36 18.99 -21.83
CA GLU A 237 -12.78 19.03 -22.24
C GLU A 237 -13.59 17.75 -21.97
N ASN A 238 -12.95 16.68 -21.51
CA ASN A 238 -13.55 15.39 -21.16
C ASN A 238 -13.56 15.15 -19.64
N SER A 239 -12.97 16.03 -18.82
CA SER A 239 -13.03 15.92 -17.36
C SER A 239 -14.49 15.98 -16.86
N THR A 240 -14.85 15.02 -16.02
CA THR A 240 -16.16 14.93 -15.37
C THR A 240 -16.09 15.10 -13.85
N GLU A 241 -14.92 14.94 -13.26
CA GLU A 241 -14.62 15.12 -11.84
C GLU A 241 -13.31 15.90 -11.69
N ALA A 242 -13.09 16.52 -10.55
CA ALA A 242 -11.83 17.14 -10.18
C ALA A 242 -11.51 16.87 -8.70
N GLU A 243 -10.22 16.68 -8.42
CA GLU A 243 -9.70 16.33 -7.11
C GLU A 243 -9.02 17.54 -6.45
N LEU A 244 -9.25 17.69 -5.14
CA LEU A 244 -8.48 18.52 -4.23
C LEU A 244 -7.63 17.61 -3.33
N THR A 245 -6.34 17.91 -3.22
CA THR A 245 -5.43 17.29 -2.26
C THR A 245 -4.79 18.34 -1.38
N GLY A 246 -4.26 17.93 -0.24
CA GLY A 246 -3.52 18.80 0.67
C GLY A 246 -3.10 18.06 1.93
N GLN A 247 -2.76 18.81 2.96
CA GLN A 247 -2.45 18.31 4.29
C GLN A 247 -3.12 19.17 5.36
N THR A 248 -3.41 18.56 6.50
CA THR A 248 -3.70 19.31 7.73
C THR A 248 -2.42 19.89 8.32
N TYR A 249 -2.52 20.87 9.22
CA TYR A 249 -1.38 21.34 10.01
C TYR A 249 -0.72 20.25 10.86
N GLY A 250 -1.43 19.13 11.10
CA GLY A 250 -0.91 17.93 11.76
C GLY A 250 -0.09 17.02 10.84
N GLY A 251 0.02 17.34 9.55
CA GLY A 251 0.74 16.53 8.56
C GLY A 251 -0.05 15.32 8.04
N VAL A 252 -1.36 15.28 8.27
CA VAL A 252 -2.25 14.23 7.71
C VAL A 252 -2.63 14.66 6.30
N ASP A 253 -2.40 13.79 5.31
CA ASP A 253 -2.83 14.04 3.93
C ASP A 253 -4.37 14.06 3.84
N ILE A 254 -4.92 14.91 2.98
CA ILE A 254 -6.36 14.95 2.67
C ILE A 254 -6.60 14.81 1.19
N SER A 255 -7.73 14.19 0.81
CA SER A 255 -8.21 14.14 -0.57
C SER A 255 -9.74 14.24 -0.60
N GLY A 256 -10.25 14.98 -1.58
CA GLY A 256 -11.68 15.11 -1.85
C GLY A 256 -11.93 15.28 -3.34
N THR A 257 -13.07 14.80 -3.83
CA THR A 257 -13.46 14.87 -5.25
C THR A 257 -14.88 15.35 -5.41
N ASP A 258 -15.14 16.13 -6.45
CA ASP A 258 -16.49 16.55 -6.84
C ASP A 258 -16.61 16.64 -8.37
N ASP A 259 -17.85 16.58 -8.85
CA ASP A 259 -18.20 16.61 -10.27
C ASP A 259 -17.86 17.97 -10.90
N VAL A 260 -17.45 17.96 -12.17
CA VAL A 260 -17.26 19.18 -12.98
C VAL A 260 -17.93 19.06 -14.33
N ARG A 261 -18.40 20.21 -14.85
CA ARG A 261 -18.89 20.32 -16.23
C ARG A 261 -18.05 21.31 -17.03
N ILE A 262 -17.20 20.80 -17.91
CA ILE A 262 -16.34 21.66 -18.73
C ILE A 262 -17.13 22.30 -19.88
N VAL A 263 -17.03 23.62 -20.01
CA VAL A 263 -17.74 24.41 -21.03
C VAL A 263 -16.79 25.28 -21.86
N PRO A 264 -17.01 25.45 -23.18
CA PRO A 264 -17.98 24.72 -24.00
C PRO A 264 -17.61 23.24 -24.09
N PRO A 265 -18.60 22.34 -24.23
CA PRO A 265 -18.33 20.91 -24.39
C PRO A 265 -17.54 20.68 -25.67
N LYS A 266 -16.80 19.57 -25.72
CA LYS A 266 -16.10 19.14 -26.94
C LYS A 266 -17.05 19.19 -28.13
N ASN A 267 -16.68 19.95 -29.16
CA ASN A 267 -17.43 19.95 -30.41
C ASN A 267 -17.42 18.53 -30.96
N LYS A 268 -18.57 17.84 -30.93
CA LYS A 268 -18.76 16.62 -31.72
C LYS A 268 -18.56 17.03 -33.17
N LYS A 269 -17.45 16.63 -33.79
CA LYS A 269 -17.23 16.82 -35.22
C LYS A 269 -18.46 16.25 -35.94
N LYS A 270 -19.15 17.11 -36.70
CA LYS A 270 -20.20 16.70 -37.65
C LYS A 270 -19.59 15.86 -38.76
#